data_AF-A0A2V6M0J8-F1
#
_entry.id   AF-A0A2V6M0J8-F1
#
_cell.length_a   1.000
_cell.length_b   1.000
_cell.length_c   1.000
_cell.angle_alpha   90.00
_cell.angle_beta   90.00
_cell.angle_gamma   90.00
#
_symmetry.space_group_name_H-M   'P 1'
#
loop_
_entity.id
_entity.type
_entity.pdbx_description
1 polymer ?
#
loop_
_entity_poly.entity_id
_entity_poly.type
_entity_poly.pdbx_seq_one_letter_code
_entity_poly.pdbx_strand_id
1 'polypeptide(L)' 'MDQLQIHYVDLGVQRIADLRGEMSIGRTEGNDLVLNHPSVSRKHARFEPRNQAWWIIDLKSTNGVKVNG' A
#
# COMPACT_ATOMS: atom_id res chain seq x y z
N MET A 1 -22.46 -1.20 -4.16
CA MET A 1 -21.12 -1.67 -4.56
C MET A 1 -20.31 -1.72 -3.29
N ASP A 2 -19.82 -2.90 -2.91
CA ASP A 2 -19.03 -3.03 -1.69
C ASP A 2 -17.71 -2.27 -1.87
N GLN A 3 -17.39 -1.45 -0.87
CA GLN A 3 -16.18 -0.67 -0.85
C GLN A 3 -15.01 -1.59 -0.55
N LEU A 4 -14.02 -1.65 -1.44
CA LEU A 4 -12.83 -2.47 -1.23
C LEU A 4 -11.98 -1.86 -0.11
N GLN A 5 -11.62 -2.67 0.88
CA GLN A 5 -10.80 -2.26 2.01
C GLN A 5 -9.48 -3.00 2.01
N ILE A 6 -8.42 -2.33 2.45
CA ILE A 6 -7.15 -2.94 2.77
C ILE A 6 -7.03 -3.11 4.28
N HIS A 7 -6.77 -4.35 4.69
CA HIS A 7 -6.40 -4.71 6.05
C HIS A 7 -4.88 -4.87 6.10
N TYR A 8 -4.21 -4.17 7.01
CA TYR A 8 -2.76 -4.20 7.10
C TYR A 8 -2.29 -4.04 8.54
N VAL A 9 -1.04 -4.44 8.78
CA VAL A 9 -0.40 -4.33 10.09
C VAL A 9 0.74 -3.33 10.01
N ASP A 10 0.73 -2.38 10.93
CA ASP A 10 1.78 -1.39 11.11
C ASP A 10 2.20 -1.40 12.57
N LEU A 11 3.47 -1.73 12.82
CA LEU A 11 4.04 -1.87 14.18
C LEU A 11 3.22 -2.79 15.10
N GLY A 12 2.65 -3.87 14.55
CA GLY A 12 1.81 -4.82 15.29
C GLY A 12 0.35 -4.37 15.48
N VAL A 13 -0.01 -3.17 15.05
CA VAL A 13 -1.37 -2.65 15.12
C VAL A 13 -2.11 -2.97 13.82
N GLN A 14 -3.26 -3.64 13.95
CA GLN A 14 -4.18 -3.87 12.84
C GLN A 14 -4.84 -2.55 12.43
N ARG A 15 -4.83 -2.28 11.13
CA ARG A 15 -5.42 -1.08 10.54
C ARG A 15 -6.26 -1.46 9.33
N ILE A 16 -7.25 -0.64 9.05
CA ILE A 16 -8.13 -0.78 7.89
C ILE A 16 -8.18 0.58 7.19
N ALA A 17 -8.11 0.57 5.86
CA ALA A 17 -8.34 1.75 5.04
C ALA A 17 -9.19 1.38 3.83
N ASP A 18 -10.05 2.31 3.41
CA ASP A 18 -10.81 2.13 2.17
C ASP A 18 -9.94 2.48 0.97
N LEU A 19 -10.00 1.66 -0.08
CA LEU A 19 -9.42 1.98 -1.37
C LEU A 19 -10.37 2.92 -2.14
N ARG A 20 -9.94 4.16 -2.39
CA ARG A 20 -10.77 5.24 -2.98
C ARG A 20 -10.18 5.91 -4.23
N GLY A 21 -9.07 5.39 -4.76
CA GLY A 21 -8.37 5.92 -5.92
C GLY A 21 -6.94 5.38 -5.99
N GLU A 22 -6.05 6.02 -6.75
CA GLU A 22 -4.62 5.73 -6.61
C GLU A 22 -4.20 6.02 -5.17
N MET A 23 -3.56 5.05 -4.51
CA MET A 23 -3.11 5.19 -3.12
C MET A 23 -1.67 4.72 -2.99
N SER A 24 -0.82 5.61 -2.51
CA SER A 24 0.61 5.40 -2.33
C SER A 24 0.94 4.79 -0.96
N ILE A 25 1.98 3.95 -0.93
CA ILE A 25 2.49 3.28 0.27
C ILE A 25 3.97 3.61 0.41
N GLY A 26 4.40 3.98 1.62
CA GLY A 26 5.82 4.19 1.90
C GLY A 26 6.11 4.57 3.35
N ARG A 27 7.39 4.67 3.71
CA ARG A 27 7.80 4.92 5.11
C ARG A 27 7.82 6.37 5.56
N THR A 28 7.68 7.32 4.64
CA THR A 28 7.71 8.75 4.95
C THR A 28 6.34 9.36 4.80
N GLU A 29 6.14 10.49 5.47
CA GLU A 29 4.98 11.34 5.27
C GLU A 29 4.81 11.73 3.80
N GLY A 30 3.56 11.98 3.40
CA GLY A 30 3.17 12.23 2.02
C GLY A 30 2.87 10.97 1.20
N ASN A 31 2.75 9.80 1.84
CA ASN A 31 2.05 8.63 1.29
C ASN A 31 0.64 8.53 1.91
N ASP A 32 -0.29 7.92 1.19
CA ASP A 32 -1.64 7.68 1.70
C ASP A 32 -1.64 6.64 2.82
N LEU A 33 -0.79 5.60 2.68
CA LEU A 33 -0.49 4.62 3.72
C LEU A 33 0.97 4.76 4.14
N VAL A 34 1.19 5.33 5.32
CA VAL A 34 2.52 5.46 5.92
C VAL A 34 2.80 4.24 6.77
N LEU A 35 3.79 3.43 6.36
CA LEU A 35 4.29 2.29 7.12
C LEU A 35 5.69 2.61 7.61
N ASN A 36 5.81 3.08 8.86
CA ASN A 36 7.07 3.58 9.41
C ASN A 36 7.99 2.42 9.83
N HIS A 37 8.50 1.70 8.83
CA HIS A 37 9.40 0.57 9.01
C HIS A 37 10.63 0.68 8.09
N PRO A 38 11.84 0.38 8.58
CA PRO A 38 13.08 0.53 7.79
C PRO A 38 13.15 -0.35 6.55
N SER A 39 12.40 -1.47 6.49
CA SER A 39 12.32 -2.30 5.28
C SER A 39 11.41 -1.71 4.19
N VAL A 40 10.62 -0.68 4.50
CA VAL A 40 9.73 -0.02 3.55
C VAL A 40 10.45 1.18 2.94
N SER A 41 10.37 1.34 1.62
CA SER A 41 11.01 2.48 0.93
C SER A 41 10.20 3.75 1.15
N ARG A 42 10.82 4.93 0.96
CA ARG A 42 10.12 6.23 1.13
C ARG A 42 8.88 6.35 0.24
N LYS A 43 9.00 5.93 -1.01
CA LYS A 43 7.92 5.59 -1.95
C LYS A 43 8.14 4.13 -2.32
N HIS A 44 7.29 3.23 -1.84
CA HIS A 44 7.54 1.78 -1.94
C HIS A 44 6.65 1.15 -3.00
N ALA A 45 5.34 1.37 -2.89
CA ALA A 45 4.38 0.83 -3.83
C ALA A 45 3.18 1.77 -3.96
N ARG A 46 2.29 1.46 -4.89
CA ARG A 46 0.96 2.07 -4.95
C ARG A 46 -0.10 1.08 -5.37
N PHE A 47 -1.31 1.29 -4.88
CA PHE A 47 -2.52 0.72 -5.46
C PHE A 47 -3.00 1.62 -6.58
N GLU A 48 -3.35 1.02 -7.71
CA GLU A 48 -3.88 1.71 -8.89
C GLU A 48 -5.16 1.02 -9.34
N PRO A 49 -6.32 1.70 -9.31
CA PRO A 49 -7.54 1.15 -9.87
C PRO A 49 -7.44 1.10 -11.40
N ARG A 50 -7.73 -0.06 -11.99
CA ARG A 50 -7.74 -0.27 -13.44
C ARG A 50 -9.01 -0.99 -13.86
N ASN A 51 -9.91 -0.26 -14.51
CA ASN A 51 -11.22 -0.77 -14.92
C ASN A 51 -11.97 -1.39 -13.73
N GLN A 52 -12.14 -2.71 -13.73
CA GLN A 52 -12.84 -3.48 -12.69
C GLN A 52 -11.89 -4.20 -11.72
N ALA A 53 -10.60 -3.87 -11.75
CA ALA A 53 -9.58 -4.52 -10.93
C ALA A 53 -8.67 -3.50 -10.24
N TRP A 54 -7.90 -4.00 -9.28
CA TRP A 54 -6.87 -3.25 -8.58
C TRP A 54 -5.51 -3.85 -8.86
N TRP A 55 -4.54 -2.98 -9.08
CA TRP A 55 -3.15 -3.36 -9.28
C TRP A 55 -2.33 -2.85 -8.10
N ILE A 56 -1.34 -3.63 -7.69
CA ILE A 56 -0.26 -3.15 -6.84
C ILE A 56 1.00 -3.01 -7.71
N ILE A 57 1.63 -1.85 -7.63
CA ILE A 57 2.78 -1.50 -8.47
C ILE A 57 3.94 -1.18 -7.53
N ASP A 58 5.02 -1.96 -7.64
CA ASP A 58 6.29 -1.65 -6.98
C ASP A 58 6.93 -0.41 -7.63
N LEU A 59 7.35 0.55 -6.80
CA LEU A 59 7.93 1.82 -7.24
C LEU A 59 9.46 1.79 -7.20
N LYS A 60 10.05 0.68 -7.68
CA LYS A 60 11.50 0.38 -7.57
C LYS A 60 11.95 0.37 -6.11
N SER A 61 11.19 -0.33 -5.28
CA SER A 61 11.50 -0.39 -3.86
C SER A 61 12.73 -1.26 -3.60
N THR A 62 13.36 -1.05 -2.43
CA THR A 62 14.58 -1.77 -2.07
C THR A 62 14.34 -3.25 -1.82
N ASN A 63 13.22 -3.60 -1.19
CA ASN A 63 12.89 -4.98 -0.79
C ASN A 63 11.83 -5.65 -1.67
N GLY A 64 11.29 -4.92 -2.64
CA GLY A 64 10.25 -5.38 -3.56
C GLY A 64 8.87 -5.53 -2.90
N VAL A 65 7.88 -5.78 -3.75
CA VAL A 65 6.53 -6.20 -3.37
C VAL A 65 6.37 -7.68 -3.70
N LYS A 66 5.81 -8.45 -2.77
CA LYS A 66 5.43 -9.86 -2.98
C LYS A 66 3.91 -9.98 -2.94
N VAL A 67 3.35 -10.75 -3.86
CA VAL A 67 1.91 -11.08 -3.92
C VAL A 67 1.78 -12.59 -3.85
N ASN A 68 0.90 -13.08 -2.98
CA ASN A 68 0.75 -14.52 -2.69
C ASN A 68 2.08 -15.19 -2.29
N GLY A 69 2.84 -14.49 -1.44
CA GLY A 69 4.07 -15.00 -0.82
C GLY A 69 3.76 -15.77 0.46
#